data_AF-A0A1G5QHG2-F1
#
_entry.id   AF-A0A1G5QHG2-F1
#
_cell.length_a   1.000
_cell.length_b   1.000
_cell.length_c   1.000
_cell.angle_alpha   90.00
_cell.angle_beta   90.00
_cell.angle_gamma   90.00
#
_symmetry.space_group_name_H-M   'P 1'
#
loop_
_entity.id
_entity.type
_entity.pdbx_description
1 polymer ?
#
loop_
_entity_poly.entity_id
_entity_poly.type
_entity_poly.pdbx_seq_one_letter_code
_entity_poly.pdbx_strand_id
1 'polypeptide(L)'
;MRPFHLAFPVRNLDAAKVFYFEVLGCKPGREIAGHWFDFDLFGHQMSAHLQTDAPQPHQMLGEVAGDCVPIPHFGVVLDIETFDKLADRLARNPDTDWILRPKKRMRGEPGEQVTMFVRDPSGNALEFKGFAEQASLFAM
;
A
#
# COMPACT_ATOMS: atom_id res chain seq x y z
N MET A 1 17.68 -7.01 6.48
CA MET A 1 16.27 -7.38 6.73
C MET A 1 15.88 -8.51 5.77
N ARG A 2 15.01 -9.45 6.16
CA ARG A 2 14.49 -10.48 5.23
C ARG A 2 13.19 -9.96 4.57
N PRO A 3 12.88 -10.35 3.32
CA PRO A 3 11.60 -10.01 2.70
C PRO A 3 10.41 -10.50 3.52
N PHE A 4 9.35 -9.69 3.61
CA PHE A 4 8.04 -10.13 4.08
C PHE A 4 7.25 -10.78 2.95
N HIS A 5 6.28 -11.63 3.32
CA HIS A 5 5.34 -12.26 2.39
C HIS A 5 3.90 -12.04 2.86
N LEU A 6 3.03 -11.54 1.96
CA LEU A 6 1.60 -11.38 2.23
C LEU A 6 0.75 -11.94 1.08
N ALA A 7 -0.20 -12.82 1.41
CA ALA A 7 -1.27 -13.22 0.50
C ALA A 7 -2.57 -12.48 0.85
N PHE A 8 -3.29 -11.97 -0.15
CA PHE A 8 -4.52 -11.21 0.05
C PHE A 8 -5.50 -11.40 -1.12
N PRO A 9 -6.82 -11.21 -0.91
CA PRO A 9 -7.82 -11.43 -1.95
C PRO A 9 -7.94 -10.24 -2.91
N VAL A 10 -8.20 -10.54 -4.17
CA VAL A 10 -8.63 -9.59 -5.20
C VAL A 10 -9.86 -10.11 -5.93
N ARG A 11 -10.74 -9.21 -6.39
CA ARG A 11 -11.99 -9.59 -7.10
C ARG A 11 -11.81 -9.75 -8.61
N ASN A 12 -10.77 -9.15 -9.16
CA ASN A 12 -10.47 -9.18 -10.59
C ASN A 12 -8.96 -9.13 -10.80
N LEU A 13 -8.39 -10.15 -11.44
CA LEU A 13 -6.93 -10.26 -11.64
C LEU A 13 -6.40 -9.20 -12.60
N ASP A 14 -7.12 -8.89 -13.68
CA ASP A 14 -6.65 -7.93 -14.68
C ASP A 14 -6.64 -6.51 -14.14
N ALA A 15 -7.70 -6.10 -13.44
CA ALA A 15 -7.75 -4.81 -12.77
C ALA A 15 -6.65 -4.69 -11.70
N ALA A 16 -6.42 -5.76 -10.92
CA ALA A 16 -5.34 -5.80 -9.94
C ALA A 16 -3.96 -5.68 -10.61
N LYS A 17 -3.71 -6.41 -11.71
CA LYS A 17 -2.44 -6.31 -12.46
C LYS A 17 -2.19 -4.91 -12.99
N VAL A 18 -3.20 -4.25 -13.58
CA VAL A 18 -3.08 -2.85 -14.01
C VAL A 18 -2.70 -1.97 -12.82
N PHE A 19 -3.41 -2.09 -11.69
CA PHE A 19 -3.10 -1.31 -10.51
C PHE A 19 -1.67 -1.57 -9.97
N TYR A 20 -1.30 -2.82 -9.73
CA TYR A 20 -0.02 -3.14 -9.11
C TYR A 20 1.16 -2.91 -10.08
N PHE A 21 1.05 -3.24 -11.36
CA PHE A 21 2.17 -3.17 -12.30
C PHE A 21 2.28 -1.83 -13.00
N GLU A 22 1.15 -1.21 -13.37
CA GLU A 22 1.15 0.02 -14.15
C GLU A 22 0.94 1.24 -13.25
N VAL A 23 0.01 1.20 -12.29
CA VAL A 23 -0.23 2.34 -11.40
C VAL A 23 0.85 2.44 -10.33
N LEU A 24 1.12 1.36 -9.59
CA LEU A 24 2.15 1.33 -8.55
C LEU A 24 3.56 1.08 -9.09
N GLY A 25 3.71 0.47 -10.28
CA GLY A 25 5.02 0.18 -10.86
C GLY A 25 5.73 -1.05 -10.28
N CYS A 26 4.98 -1.96 -9.65
CA CYS A 26 5.52 -3.20 -9.08
C CYS A 26 6.01 -4.14 -10.18
N LYS A 27 7.04 -4.95 -9.88
CA LYS A 27 7.54 -5.93 -10.84
C LYS A 27 6.72 -7.22 -10.74
N PRO A 28 6.29 -7.81 -11.87
CA PRO A 28 5.57 -9.07 -11.86
C PRO A 28 6.47 -10.22 -11.39
N GLY A 29 5.87 -11.17 -10.67
CA GLY A 29 6.48 -12.42 -10.24
C GLY A 29 5.89 -13.63 -10.96
N ARG A 30 5.65 -14.70 -10.20
CA ARG A 30 5.04 -15.95 -10.69
C ARG A 30 3.53 -15.80 -10.77
N GLU A 31 2.87 -16.62 -11.56
CA GLU A 31 1.41 -16.66 -11.58
C GLU A 31 0.86 -18.03 -11.93
N ILE A 32 -0.39 -18.27 -11.54
CA ILE A 32 -1.25 -19.30 -12.11
C ILE A 32 -2.48 -18.57 -12.66
N ALA A 33 -2.61 -18.58 -14.00
CA ALA A 33 -3.68 -17.88 -14.70
C ALA A 33 -5.07 -18.28 -14.16
N GLY A 34 -5.92 -17.29 -13.91
CA GLY A 34 -7.26 -17.50 -13.34
C GLY A 34 -7.29 -17.76 -11.83
N HIS A 35 -6.14 -17.84 -11.15
CA HIS A 35 -6.08 -18.14 -9.72
C HIS A 35 -5.36 -17.06 -8.91
N TRP A 36 -4.10 -16.75 -9.21
CA TRP A 36 -3.31 -15.79 -8.44
C TRP A 36 -2.07 -15.32 -9.20
N PHE A 37 -1.49 -14.20 -8.76
CA PHE A 37 -0.17 -13.74 -9.19
C PHE A 37 0.64 -13.18 -8.02
N ASP A 38 1.96 -13.41 -8.06
CA ASP A 38 2.95 -12.82 -7.19
C ASP A 38 3.49 -11.51 -7.79
N PHE A 39 3.94 -10.59 -6.94
CA PHE A 39 4.67 -9.40 -7.38
C PHE A 39 5.61 -8.85 -6.30
N ASP A 40 6.59 -8.06 -6.74
CA ASP A 40 7.53 -7.36 -5.89
C ASP A 40 6.97 -5.98 -5.52
N LEU A 41 6.62 -5.81 -4.24
CA LEU A 41 6.27 -4.53 -3.64
C LEU A 41 7.46 -4.03 -2.79
N PHE A 42 8.38 -3.31 -3.43
CA PHE A 42 9.56 -2.69 -2.79
C PHE A 42 10.46 -3.68 -2.01
N GLY A 43 10.71 -4.85 -2.58
CA GLY A 43 11.54 -5.91 -2.01
C GLY A 43 10.76 -6.92 -1.15
N HIS A 44 9.43 -6.83 -1.11
CA HIS A 44 8.55 -7.77 -0.43
C HIS A 44 7.71 -8.55 -1.42
N GLN A 45 7.48 -9.83 -1.13
CA GLN A 45 6.69 -10.70 -2.00
C GLN A 45 5.22 -10.59 -1.64
N MET A 46 4.42 -10.13 -2.59
CA MET A 46 2.97 -10.05 -2.46
C MET A 46 2.33 -11.13 -3.32
N SER A 47 1.23 -11.75 -2.86
CA SER A 47 0.47 -12.75 -3.61
C SER A 47 -1.02 -12.39 -3.64
N ALA A 48 -1.51 -11.96 -4.81
CA ALA A 48 -2.89 -11.56 -5.01
C ALA A 48 -3.70 -12.78 -5.51
N HIS A 49 -4.66 -13.23 -4.70
CA HIS A 49 -5.50 -14.40 -5.00
C HIS A 49 -6.90 -13.98 -5.46
N LEU A 50 -7.36 -14.52 -6.59
CA LEU A 50 -8.71 -14.29 -7.07
C LEU A 50 -9.73 -14.91 -6.12
N GLN A 51 -10.62 -14.07 -5.60
CA GLN A 51 -11.78 -14.48 -4.82
C GLN A 51 -12.96 -13.59 -5.21
N THR A 52 -13.76 -14.03 -6.18
CA THR A 52 -14.87 -13.26 -6.74
C THR A 52 -15.94 -12.93 -5.72
N ASP A 53 -16.19 -13.84 -4.78
CA ASP A 53 -17.20 -13.72 -3.73
C ASP A 53 -16.63 -13.20 -2.41
N ALA A 54 -15.40 -12.66 -2.41
CA ALA A 54 -14.83 -12.10 -1.20
C ALA A 54 -15.71 -10.92 -0.72
N PRO A 55 -16.21 -10.95 0.53
CA PRO A 55 -16.92 -9.81 1.09
C PRO A 55 -16.02 -8.57 1.00
N GLN A 56 -16.63 -7.40 0.76
CA GLN A 56 -15.93 -6.11 0.91
C GLN A 56 -15.19 -6.13 2.26
N PRO A 57 -13.89 -5.79 2.31
CA PRO A 57 -13.18 -5.76 3.59
C PRO A 57 -14.03 -4.98 4.58
N HIS A 58 -14.39 -5.60 5.71
CA HIS A 58 -15.07 -4.86 6.76
C HIS A 58 -14.12 -3.75 7.19
N GLN A 59 -14.52 -2.49 6.98
CA GLN A 59 -13.65 -1.37 7.33
C GLN A 59 -14.06 -0.88 8.70
N MET A 60 -13.34 -1.36 9.71
CA MET A 60 -13.31 -0.61 10.95
C MET A 60 -12.37 0.58 10.74
N LEU A 61 -12.80 1.76 11.15
CA LEU A 61 -11.95 2.93 11.20
C LEU A 61 -11.26 2.93 12.57
N GLY A 62 -9.94 2.79 12.56
CA GLY A 62 -9.11 3.19 13.68
C GLY A 62 -8.86 4.70 13.63
N GLU A 63 -8.41 5.29 14.74
CA GLU A 63 -7.97 6.68 14.78
C GLU A 63 -6.46 6.72 15.05
N VAL A 64 -5.70 7.36 14.17
CA VAL A 64 -4.25 7.55 14.33
C VAL A 64 -3.90 8.99 14.03
N ALA A 65 -3.38 9.71 15.02
CA ALA A 65 -3.00 11.12 14.92
C ALA A 65 -4.14 12.00 14.36
N GLY A 66 -5.39 11.73 14.77
CA GLY A 66 -6.60 12.44 14.35
C GLY A 66 -7.13 12.10 12.95
N ASP A 67 -6.50 11.15 12.23
CA ASP A 67 -7.01 10.66 10.95
C ASP A 67 -7.70 9.29 11.15
N CYS A 68 -8.84 9.10 10.48
CA CYS A 68 -9.50 7.79 10.41
C CYS A 68 -8.75 6.88 9.43
N VAL A 69 -8.28 5.73 9.91
CA VAL A 69 -7.48 4.77 9.16
C VAL A 69 -8.25 3.46 8.98
N PRO A 70 -8.42 2.96 7.74
CA PRO A 70 -9.10 1.68 7.52
C PRO A 70 -8.29 0.51 8.07
N ILE A 71 -8.93 -0.40 8.78
CA ILE A 71 -8.35 -1.66 9.25
C ILE A 71 -9.18 -2.82 8.65
N PRO A 72 -8.53 -3.85 8.06
CA PRO A 72 -7.09 -3.99 7.87
C PRO A 72 -6.55 -3.12 6.72
N HIS A 73 -5.25 -2.81 6.78
CA HIS A 73 -4.46 -2.26 5.67
C HIS A 73 -3.06 -2.90 5.68
N PHE A 74 -2.34 -2.78 4.57
CA PHE A 74 -0.95 -3.22 4.47
C PHE A 74 -0.15 -2.26 3.60
N GLY A 75 1.18 -2.37 3.62
CA GLY A 75 2.02 -1.66 2.67
C GLY A 75 3.45 -1.62 3.16
N VAL A 76 4.19 -0.57 2.78
CA VAL A 76 5.65 -0.56 2.95
C VAL A 76 6.11 0.73 3.62
N VAL A 77 7.11 0.57 4.50
CA VAL A 77 7.91 1.67 5.03
C VAL A 77 9.05 1.94 4.06
N LEU A 78 9.01 3.12 3.45
CA LEU A 78 9.94 3.59 2.43
C LEU A 78 10.89 4.65 3.01
N ASP A 79 11.96 4.94 2.30
CA ASP A 79 12.66 6.21 2.47
C ASP A 79 11.83 7.37 1.87
N ILE A 80 12.13 8.61 2.28
CA ILE A 80 11.38 9.80 1.85
C ILE A 80 11.43 10.00 0.33
N GLU A 81 12.57 9.75 -0.32
CA GLU A 81 12.71 9.96 -1.77
C GLU A 81 11.83 8.99 -2.55
N THR A 82 11.81 7.71 -2.16
CA THR A 82 10.96 6.69 -2.77
C THR A 82 9.47 6.97 -2.50
N PHE A 83 9.13 7.43 -1.29
CA PHE A 83 7.77 7.85 -0.96
C PHE A 83 7.29 9.00 -1.86
N ASP A 84 8.07 10.07 -1.99
CA ASP A 84 7.71 11.24 -2.79
C ASP A 84 7.52 10.86 -4.28
N LYS A 85 8.40 10.02 -4.82
CA LYS A 85 8.26 9.50 -6.20
C LYS A 85 6.98 8.69 -6.39
N LEU A 86 6.62 7.85 -5.41
CA LEU A 86 5.38 7.07 -5.46
C LEU A 86 4.15 7.98 -5.35
N ALA A 87 4.18 8.97 -4.46
CA ALA A 87 3.13 9.96 -4.29
C ALA A 87 2.87 10.74 -5.59
N ASP A 88 3.92 11.24 -6.25
CA ASP A 88 3.82 11.94 -7.53
C ASP A 88 3.27 11.04 -8.64
N ARG A 89 3.70 9.77 -8.68
CA ARG A 89 3.19 8.79 -9.63
C ARG A 89 1.69 8.59 -9.47
N LEU A 90 1.23 8.37 -8.25
CA LEU A 90 -0.19 8.20 -7.91
C LEU A 90 -0.99 9.48 -8.21
N ALA A 91 -0.44 10.65 -7.90
CA ALA A 91 -1.11 11.93 -8.13
C ALA A 91 -1.34 12.23 -9.62
N ARG A 92 -0.49 11.72 -10.52
CA ARG A 92 -0.66 11.83 -11.98
C ARG A 92 -1.73 10.92 -12.55
N ASN A 93 -2.16 9.89 -11.82
CA ASN A 93 -3.26 9.03 -12.24
C ASN A 93 -4.59 9.57 -11.66
N PRO A 94 -5.50 10.11 -12.49
CA PRO A 94 -6.77 10.69 -12.02
C PRO A 94 -7.70 9.68 -11.35
N ASP A 95 -7.54 8.38 -11.66
CA ASP A 95 -8.37 7.30 -11.14
C ASP A 95 -7.84 6.72 -9.81
N THR A 96 -6.80 7.34 -9.24
CA THR A 96 -6.28 6.92 -7.94
C THR A 96 -7.31 7.17 -6.84
N ASP A 97 -7.78 6.11 -6.20
CA ASP A 97 -8.68 6.17 -5.06
C ASP A 97 -7.88 6.48 -3.78
N TRP A 98 -7.81 7.76 -3.43
CA TRP A 98 -7.15 8.26 -2.23
C TRP A 98 -8.03 8.14 -0.99
N ILE A 99 -7.57 7.39 0.01
CA ILE A 99 -8.15 7.46 1.37
C ILE A 99 -7.53 8.63 2.14
N LEU A 100 -6.21 8.80 2.02
CA LEU A 100 -5.45 9.90 2.61
C LEU A 100 -4.34 10.31 1.64
N ARG A 101 -4.38 11.56 1.20
CA ARG A 101 -3.30 12.14 0.39
C ARG A 101 -2.01 12.28 1.22
N PRO A 102 -0.82 12.39 0.58
CA PRO A 102 0.45 12.55 1.27
C PRO A 102 0.38 13.62 2.35
N LYS A 103 0.65 13.21 3.59
CA LYS A 103 0.57 14.07 4.77
C LYS A 103 1.80 13.84 5.64
N LYS A 104 2.44 14.92 6.07
CA LYS A 104 3.45 14.89 7.13
C LYS A 104 2.77 14.72 8.48
N ARG A 105 3.28 13.81 9.30
CA ARG A 105 2.90 13.60 10.69
C ARG A 105 4.11 13.84 11.59
N MET A 106 3.85 14.29 12.82
CA MET A 106 4.86 14.46 13.87
C MET A 106 6.00 15.42 13.45
N ARG A 107 5.64 16.53 12.80
CA ARG A 107 6.60 17.52 12.28
C ARG A 107 7.47 18.09 13.41
N GLY A 108 8.78 17.94 13.32
CA GLY A 108 9.72 18.42 14.33
C GLY A 108 9.89 17.51 15.56
N GLU A 109 9.30 16.32 15.55
CA GLU A 109 9.52 15.28 16.56
C GLU A 109 10.45 14.18 15.99
N PRO A 110 11.12 13.37 16.84
CA PRO A 110 11.97 12.27 16.38
C PRO A 110 11.25 11.25 15.47
N GLY A 111 9.92 11.19 15.53
CA GLY A 111 9.05 10.35 14.70
C GLY A 111 8.51 11.01 13.43
N GLU A 112 9.09 12.13 12.95
CA GLU A 112 8.63 12.79 11.72
C GLU A 112 8.57 11.79 10.56
N GLN A 113 7.35 11.60 10.07
CA GLN A 113 7.04 10.64 9.01
C GLN A 113 6.07 11.26 8.02
N VAL A 114 6.10 10.75 6.80
CA VAL A 114 5.04 10.97 5.81
C VAL A 114 4.20 9.71 5.71
N THR A 115 2.90 9.87 5.50
CA THR A 115 2.00 8.76 5.23
C THR A 115 1.02 9.12 4.11
N MET A 116 0.59 8.10 3.39
CA MET A 116 -0.52 8.19 2.45
C MET A 116 -1.24 6.85 2.38
N PHE A 117 -2.51 6.91 2.00
CA PHE A 117 -3.36 5.75 1.81
C PHE A 117 -4.09 5.79 0.48
N VAL A 118 -4.09 4.65 -0.21
CA VAL A 118 -4.85 4.42 -1.44
C VAL A 118 -5.60 3.09 -1.38
N ARG A 119 -6.63 2.93 -2.21
CA ARG A 119 -7.31 1.63 -2.40
C ARG A 119 -6.90 0.98 -3.70
N ASP A 120 -6.75 -0.34 -3.67
CA ASP A 120 -6.72 -1.13 -4.88
C ASP A 120 -8.16 -1.31 -5.45
N PRO A 121 -8.32 -1.83 -6.69
CA PRO A 121 -9.63 -2.07 -7.29
C PRO A 121 -10.52 -3.08 -6.53
N SER A 122 -9.95 -3.82 -5.58
CA SER A 122 -10.68 -4.77 -4.72
C SER A 122 -11.02 -4.17 -3.35
N GLY A 123 -10.75 -2.88 -3.13
CA GLY A 123 -11.03 -2.16 -1.90
C GLY A 123 -10.04 -2.44 -0.76
N ASN A 124 -8.93 -3.13 -1.04
CA ASN A 124 -7.84 -3.29 -0.08
C ASN A 124 -7.21 -1.91 0.16
N ALA A 125 -7.07 -1.53 1.43
CA ALA A 125 -6.38 -0.29 1.80
C ALA A 125 -4.88 -0.53 1.86
N LEU A 126 -4.13 0.32 1.16
CA LEU A 126 -2.67 0.31 1.17
C LEU A 126 -2.16 1.53 1.90
N GLU A 127 -1.26 1.34 2.87
CA GLU A 127 -0.53 2.42 3.55
C GLU A 127 0.93 2.44 3.11
N PHE A 128 1.40 3.61 2.68
CA PHE A 128 2.84 3.84 2.52
C PHE A 128 3.27 4.84 3.58
N LYS A 129 4.37 4.53 4.27
CA LYS A 129 5.02 5.45 5.20
C LYS A 129 6.40 5.79 4.70
N GLY A 130 6.87 7.00 4.96
CA GLY A 130 8.24 7.41 4.74
C GLY A 130 8.83 7.97 6.04
N PHE A 131 10.03 7.52 6.40
CA PHE A 131 10.77 8.07 7.54
C PHE A 131 12.10 8.65 7.07
N ALA A 132 12.54 9.74 7.68
CA ALA A 132 13.87 10.29 7.43
C ALA A 132 14.98 9.37 7.99
N GLU A 133 14.73 8.75 9.15
CA GLU A 133 15.65 7.81 9.79
C GLU A 133 14.94 6.50 10.13
N GLN A 134 15.50 5.36 9.71
CA GLN A 134 14.93 4.04 9.99
C GLN A 134 14.84 3.74 11.50
N ALA A 135 15.72 4.32 12.31
CA ALA A 135 15.69 4.19 13.76
C ALA A 135 14.38 4.74 14.37
N SER A 136 13.74 5.71 13.70
CA SER A 136 12.48 6.31 14.13
C SER A 136 11.26 5.41 13.90
N LEU A 137 11.37 4.34 13.11
CA LEU A 137 10.24 3.45 12.79
C LEU A 137 9.60 2.83 14.04
N PHE A 138 10.41 2.55 15.06
CA PHE A 138 9.98 1.98 16.34
C PHE A 138 10.21 2.92 17.53
N ALA A 139 10.64 4.15 17.26
CA ALA A 139 10.82 5.15 18.30
C ALA A 139 9.44 5.63 18.79
N MET A 140 9.30 5.79 20.11
CA MET A 140 8.11 6.33 20.76
C MET A 140 8.21 7.85 20.89
#